data_AF-A0A9R1RD03-F1
#
_entry.id   AF-A0A9R1RD03-F1
#
_cell.length_a   1.000
_cell.length_b   1.000
_cell.length_c   1.000
_cell.angle_alpha   90.00
_cell.angle_beta   90.00
_cell.angle_gamma   90.00
#
_symmetry.space_group_name_H-M   'P 1'
#
loop_
_entity.id
_entity.type
_entity.pdbx_description
1 polymer ?
#
loop_
_entity_poly.entity_id
_entity_poly.type
_entity_poly.pdbx_seq_one_letter_code
_entity_poly.pdbx_strand_id
1 'polypeptide(L)'
;MPNLYFLDLGYNHLTGTIPPQLLRKGSYLYLSHNKLTGGVPAEFAAVNFWTIDLSYNGFQGEASFLLGANKPLLNLDLSHNAFSFNLSAVQLPEGLNSLELSHNEIYGEIPEMVVDMMLNYLNVSYNRLGGVVPAGGNMAWFDQSCFQHNKGLCGSPLPPCKQ
;
A
#
# COMPACT_ATOMS: atom_id res chain seq x y z
N MET A 1 23.62 -5.03 2.29
CA MET A 1 24.40 -5.45 1.10
C MET A 1 24.39 -4.30 0.08
N PRO A 2 25.52 -3.71 -0.32
CA PRO A 2 25.53 -2.39 -0.97
C PRO A 2 25.04 -2.33 -2.42
N ASN A 3 24.82 -3.46 -3.11
CA ASN A 3 24.46 -3.52 -4.54
C ASN A 3 23.23 -4.41 -4.83
N LEU A 4 22.40 -4.71 -3.83
CA LEU A 4 21.27 -5.62 -4.03
C LEU A 4 20.10 -4.86 -4.67
N TYR A 5 19.87 -5.07 -5.96
CA TYR A 5 18.71 -4.49 -6.66
C TYR A 5 17.43 -5.30 -6.48
N PHE A 6 17.57 -6.57 -6.13
CA PHE A 6 16.49 -7.53 -6.06
C PHE A 6 16.70 -8.41 -4.83
N LEU A 7 15.75 -8.40 -3.90
CA LEU A 7 15.72 -9.30 -2.75
C LEU A 7 14.36 -9.98 -2.73
N ASP A 8 14.37 -11.29 -2.89
CA ASP A 8 13.18 -12.12 -2.72
C ASP A 8 13.43 -13.15 -1.63
N LEU A 9 12.66 -13.03 -0.55
CA LEU A 9 12.58 -13.96 0.56
C LEU A 9 11.12 -14.37 0.82
N GLY A 10 10.25 -14.24 -0.19
CA GLY A 10 8.86 -14.60 -0.09
C GLY A 10 8.67 -16.09 0.23
N TYR A 11 7.51 -16.44 0.78
CA TYR A 11 7.11 -17.83 1.06
C TYR A 11 8.10 -18.59 1.95
N ASN A 12 8.49 -17.97 3.06
CA ASN A 12 9.36 -18.57 4.06
C ASN A 12 8.69 -18.60 5.45
N HIS A 13 9.46 -18.95 6.47
CA HIS A 13 9.03 -18.90 7.87
C HIS A 13 9.83 -17.87 8.66
N LEU A 14 10.30 -16.81 8.00
CA LEU A 14 11.09 -15.75 8.65
C LEU A 14 10.25 -15.07 9.72
N THR A 15 10.87 -14.83 10.87
CA THR A 15 10.26 -14.19 12.04
C THR A 15 11.05 -12.96 12.47
N GLY A 16 10.49 -12.17 13.37
CA GLY A 16 11.14 -10.96 13.89
C GLY A 16 10.85 -9.74 13.01
N THR A 17 11.69 -8.72 13.10
CA THR A 17 11.50 -7.44 12.39
C THR A 17 12.45 -7.31 11.20
N ILE A 18 12.12 -6.45 10.24
CA ILE A 18 13.06 -6.07 9.18
C ILE A 18 14.22 -5.27 9.82
N PRO A 19 15.48 -5.66 9.64
CA PRO A 19 16.59 -4.87 10.15
C PRO A 19 16.74 -3.57 9.32
N PRO A 20 16.93 -2.40 9.95
CA PRO A 20 17.07 -1.11 9.25
C PRO A 20 18.12 -1.07 8.14
N GLN A 21 19.18 -1.87 8.31
CA GLN A 21 20.32 -1.93 7.39
C GLN A 21 20.14 -2.98 6.28
N LEU A 22 18.96 -3.62 6.18
CA LEU A 22 18.70 -4.67 5.19
C LEU A 22 19.04 -4.17 3.78
N LEU A 23 18.56 -2.96 3.47
CA LEU A 23 18.69 -2.34 2.16
C LEU A 23 19.21 -0.90 2.30
N ARG A 24 20.24 -0.59 1.54
CA ARG A 24 20.70 0.79 1.32
C ARG A 24 20.52 1.25 -0.13
N LYS A 25 20.20 0.30 -1.01
CA LYS A 25 19.81 0.40 -2.41
C LYS A 25 18.95 -0.85 -2.67
N GLY A 26 17.84 -0.72 -3.39
CA GLY A 26 16.96 -1.84 -3.69
C GLY A 26 15.87 -1.39 -4.64
N SER A 27 15.74 -2.08 -5.77
CA SER A 27 14.73 -1.81 -6.80
C SER A 27 13.55 -2.77 -6.70
N TYR A 28 13.72 -3.94 -6.09
CA TYR A 28 12.66 -4.92 -5.91
C TYR A 28 12.83 -5.59 -4.55
N LEU A 29 11.77 -5.61 -3.75
CA LEU A 29 11.74 -6.26 -2.44
C LEU A 29 10.50 -7.12 -2.32
N TYR A 30 10.69 -8.42 -2.13
CA TYR A 30 9.64 -9.39 -1.87
C TYR A 30 9.92 -10.08 -0.54
N LEU A 31 9.05 -9.84 0.45
CA LEU A 31 9.08 -10.45 1.78
C LEU A 31 7.76 -11.16 2.11
N SER A 32 6.91 -11.38 1.11
CA SER A 32 5.54 -11.87 1.30
C SER A 32 5.48 -13.27 1.90
N HIS A 33 4.33 -13.62 2.50
CA HIS A 33 4.08 -14.94 3.08
C HIS A 33 5.18 -15.38 4.06
N ASN A 34 5.39 -14.59 5.10
CA ASN A 34 6.30 -14.87 6.20
C ASN A 34 5.60 -14.66 7.55
N LYS A 35 6.36 -14.66 8.64
CA LYS A 35 5.90 -14.34 10.00
C LYS A 35 6.63 -13.11 10.55
N LEU A 36 7.00 -12.18 9.67
CA LEU A 36 7.66 -10.94 10.05
C LEU A 36 6.68 -10.03 10.79
N THR A 37 7.19 -9.22 11.71
CA THR A 37 6.41 -8.39 12.64
C THR A 37 7.06 -7.02 12.80
N GLY A 38 6.40 -6.12 13.54
CA GLY A 38 6.90 -4.76 13.77
C GLY A 38 6.63 -3.83 12.59
N GLY A 39 7.22 -2.64 12.60
CA GLY A 39 7.07 -1.66 11.52
C GLY A 39 8.08 -1.83 10.40
N VAL A 40 7.78 -1.23 9.25
CA VAL A 40 8.80 -1.02 8.21
C VAL A 40 9.82 -0.01 8.73
N PRO A 41 11.13 -0.26 8.62
CA PRO A 41 12.14 0.68 9.10
C PRO A 41 12.05 2.02 8.37
N ALA A 42 12.11 3.13 9.12
CA ALA A 42 12.02 4.48 8.55
C ALA A 42 13.14 4.77 7.54
N GLU A 43 14.27 4.08 7.62
CA GLU A 43 15.37 4.15 6.65
C GLU A 43 14.93 3.78 5.23
N PHE A 44 13.86 3.00 5.07
CA PHE A 44 13.30 2.67 3.77
C PHE A 44 12.70 3.90 3.07
N ALA A 45 12.41 4.98 3.80
CA ALA A 45 12.06 6.27 3.21
C ALA A 45 13.17 6.84 2.32
N ALA A 46 14.44 6.46 2.51
CA ALA A 46 15.56 6.88 1.65
C ALA A 46 15.80 5.93 0.47
N VAL A 47 15.08 4.81 0.39
CA VAL A 47 15.26 3.80 -0.66
C VAL A 47 14.26 4.02 -1.79
N ASN A 48 14.71 3.83 -3.03
CA ASN A 48 13.92 4.00 -4.25
C ASN A 48 13.56 2.63 -4.83
N PHE A 49 12.44 2.08 -4.38
CA PHE A 49 11.89 0.82 -4.85
C PHE A 49 11.06 1.02 -6.13
N TRP A 50 11.10 0.03 -7.02
CA TRP A 50 10.18 -0.12 -8.16
C TRP A 50 9.01 -1.05 -7.79
N THR A 51 9.31 -2.12 -7.04
CA THR A 51 8.29 -3.02 -6.49
C THR A 51 8.58 -3.34 -5.04
N ILE A 52 7.52 -3.33 -4.22
CA ILE A 52 7.55 -3.81 -2.85
C ILE A 52 6.35 -4.74 -2.65
N ASP A 53 6.61 -5.95 -2.17
CA ASP A 53 5.60 -6.89 -1.70
C ASP A 53 5.92 -7.31 -0.26
N LEU A 54 5.13 -6.81 0.68
CA LEU A 54 5.19 -7.13 2.11
C LEU A 54 3.98 -7.96 2.55
N SER A 55 3.19 -8.47 1.61
CA SER A 55 1.89 -9.08 1.90
C SER A 55 1.98 -10.30 2.79
N TYR A 56 0.89 -10.65 3.48
CA TYR A 56 0.81 -11.87 4.31
C TYR A 56 1.94 -11.96 5.34
N ASN A 57 1.99 -10.98 6.24
CA ASN A 57 2.89 -10.91 7.38
C ASN A 57 2.12 -10.39 8.62
N GLY A 58 2.84 -10.07 9.69
CA GLY A 58 2.33 -9.39 10.88
C GLY A 58 2.88 -7.97 11.03
N PHE A 59 3.16 -7.26 9.92
CA PHE A 59 3.65 -5.89 9.98
C PHE A 59 2.59 -4.93 10.53
N GLN A 60 3.03 -3.87 11.20
CA GLN A 60 2.15 -2.91 11.87
C GLN A 60 2.68 -1.48 11.76
N GLY A 61 1.81 -0.51 12.04
CA GLY A 61 2.19 0.89 12.13
C GLY A 61 2.25 1.60 10.77
N GLU A 62 3.09 2.62 10.68
CA GLU A 62 3.21 3.46 9.49
C GLU A 62 3.97 2.70 8.38
N ALA A 63 3.46 2.76 7.14
CA ALA A 63 4.25 2.46 5.93
C ALA A 63 4.07 3.46 4.77
N SER A 64 3.45 4.63 5.01
CA SER A 64 3.14 5.61 3.97
C SER A 64 4.38 6.32 3.40
N PHE A 65 5.49 6.34 4.14
CA PHE A 65 6.78 6.86 3.62
C PHE A 65 7.37 6.01 2.48
N LEU A 66 6.84 4.81 2.23
CA LEU A 66 7.19 4.00 1.05
C LEU A 66 6.60 4.58 -0.24
N LEU A 67 5.55 5.39 -0.10
CA LEU A 67 4.91 6.15 -1.16
C LEU A 67 5.56 7.56 -1.25
N GLY A 68 5.03 8.39 -2.15
CA GLY A 68 5.49 9.76 -2.38
C GLY A 68 5.63 10.09 -3.86
N ALA A 69 5.25 11.30 -4.26
CA ALA A 69 5.28 11.74 -5.66
C ALA A 69 6.66 11.59 -6.34
N ASN A 70 7.75 11.69 -5.57
CA ASN A 70 9.12 11.57 -6.09
C ASN A 70 9.68 10.13 -6.08
N LYS A 71 8.88 9.14 -5.72
CA LYS A 71 9.31 7.73 -5.69
C LYS A 71 9.12 7.10 -7.08
N PRO A 72 10.01 6.20 -7.52
CA PRO A 72 9.85 5.47 -8.79
C PRO A 72 8.96 4.21 -8.65
N LEU A 73 8.19 4.10 -7.57
CA LEU A 73 7.45 2.89 -7.23
C LEU A 73 6.31 2.65 -8.21
N LEU A 74 6.31 1.46 -8.82
CA LEU A 74 5.29 1.01 -9.77
C LEU A 74 4.29 0.06 -9.14
N ASN A 75 4.72 -0.77 -8.20
CA ASN A 75 3.89 -1.80 -7.59
C ASN A 75 4.09 -1.85 -6.08
N LEU A 76 2.99 -1.74 -5.33
CA LEU A 76 2.99 -1.87 -3.89
C LEU A 76 1.92 -2.87 -3.46
N ASP A 77 2.34 -3.90 -2.73
CA ASP A 77 1.47 -4.81 -2.02
C ASP A 77 1.80 -4.81 -0.52
N LEU A 78 0.87 -4.28 0.27
CA LEU A 78 0.92 -4.27 1.73
C LEU A 78 -0.15 -5.18 2.34
N SER A 79 -0.88 -5.95 1.52
CA SER A 79 -2.09 -6.62 1.96
C SER A 79 -1.87 -7.65 3.06
N HIS A 80 -2.92 -7.96 3.83
CA HIS A 80 -2.87 -8.96 4.89
C HIS A 80 -1.76 -8.68 5.92
N ASN A 81 -1.83 -7.50 6.53
CA ASN A 81 -0.99 -7.02 7.63
C ASN A 81 -1.86 -6.23 8.63
N ALA A 82 -1.22 -5.48 9.53
CA ALA A 82 -1.86 -4.56 10.48
C ALA A 82 -1.33 -3.12 10.32
N PHE A 83 -1.00 -2.70 9.09
CA PHE A 83 -0.56 -1.33 8.83
C PHE A 83 -1.66 -0.32 9.16
N SER A 84 -1.29 0.78 9.80
CA SER A 84 -2.20 1.83 10.26
C SER A 84 -1.59 3.20 10.01
N PHE A 85 -2.01 3.83 8.91
CA PHE A 85 -1.65 5.20 8.56
C PHE A 85 -2.83 5.92 7.90
N ASN A 86 -2.77 7.25 7.88
CA ASN A 86 -3.79 8.08 7.25
C ASN A 86 -3.53 8.17 5.75
N LEU A 87 -4.39 7.59 4.92
CA LEU A 87 -4.25 7.61 3.48
C LEU A 87 -4.54 9.01 2.88
N SER A 88 -5.37 9.86 3.52
CA SER A 88 -5.80 11.16 2.99
C SER A 88 -4.64 12.10 2.62
N ALA A 89 -3.54 12.04 3.37
CA ALA A 89 -2.40 12.94 3.22
C ALA A 89 -1.27 12.37 2.33
N VAL A 90 -1.45 11.14 1.83
CA VAL A 90 -0.40 10.43 1.10
C VAL A 90 -0.36 10.93 -0.34
N GLN A 91 0.82 11.38 -0.76
CA GLN A 91 1.12 11.60 -2.17
C GLN A 91 1.51 10.27 -2.80
N LEU A 92 0.82 9.89 -3.87
CA LEU A 92 1.15 8.66 -4.59
C LEU A 92 2.22 8.92 -5.66
N PRO A 93 3.10 7.94 -5.95
CA PRO A 93 4.02 8.01 -7.07
C PRO A 93 3.28 8.18 -8.41
N GLU A 94 3.74 9.08 -9.28
CA GLU A 94 3.07 9.36 -10.57
C GLU A 94 3.01 8.11 -11.47
N GLY A 95 4.05 7.27 -11.44
CA GLY A 95 4.12 6.03 -12.21
C GLY A 95 3.46 4.82 -11.56
N LEU A 96 2.78 4.97 -10.41
CA LEU A 96 2.20 3.84 -9.70
C LEU A 96 1.15 3.14 -10.57
N ASN A 97 1.31 1.84 -10.72
CA ASN A 97 0.53 0.99 -11.60
C ASN A 97 -0.38 0.03 -10.84
N SER A 98 0.09 -0.51 -9.72
CA SER A 98 -0.67 -1.42 -8.84
C SER A 98 -0.55 -1.00 -7.39
N LEU A 99 -1.70 -0.86 -6.73
CA LEU A 99 -1.80 -0.55 -5.31
C LEU A 99 -2.74 -1.55 -4.60
N GLU A 100 -2.15 -2.46 -3.84
CA GLU A 100 -2.85 -3.48 -3.05
C GLU A 100 -2.62 -3.20 -1.56
N LEU A 101 -3.67 -2.70 -0.90
CA LEU A 101 -3.65 -2.27 0.50
C LEU A 101 -4.64 -3.06 1.36
N SER A 102 -5.31 -4.08 0.79
CA SER A 102 -6.43 -4.72 1.47
C SER A 102 -6.03 -5.44 2.75
N HIS A 103 -6.99 -5.64 3.66
CA HIS A 103 -6.77 -6.34 4.92
C HIS A 103 -5.66 -5.69 5.77
N ASN A 104 -5.90 -4.44 6.15
CA ASN A 104 -5.05 -3.65 7.04
C ASN A 104 -5.93 -2.80 7.99
N GLU A 105 -5.30 -1.86 8.71
CA GLU A 105 -5.96 -0.90 9.59
C GLU A 105 -5.84 0.55 9.05
N ILE A 106 -5.63 0.71 7.74
CA ILE A 106 -5.44 2.02 7.09
C ILE A 106 -6.74 2.83 7.20
N TYR A 107 -6.61 4.11 7.53
CA TYR A 107 -7.74 4.99 7.82
C TYR A 107 -7.61 6.30 7.04
N GLY A 108 -8.60 7.18 7.21
CA GLY A 108 -8.72 8.40 6.41
C GLY A 108 -9.51 8.14 5.14
N GLU A 109 -9.20 8.89 4.09
CA GLU A 109 -9.92 8.92 2.82
C GLU A 109 -8.99 8.49 1.68
N ILE A 110 -9.57 8.07 0.56
CA ILE A 110 -8.83 7.81 -0.66
C ILE A 110 -8.48 9.18 -1.29
N PRO A 111 -7.20 9.53 -1.51
CA PRO A 111 -6.81 10.82 -2.06
C PRO A 111 -7.38 11.07 -3.45
N GLU A 112 -7.97 12.25 -3.69
CA GLU A 112 -8.55 12.63 -4.98
C GLU A 112 -7.60 12.47 -6.18
N MET A 113 -6.28 12.56 -5.96
CA MET A 113 -5.28 12.38 -7.02
C MET A 113 -5.38 11.02 -7.73
N VAL A 114 -5.97 9.99 -7.10
CA VAL A 114 -6.16 8.67 -7.74
C VAL A 114 -7.01 8.75 -9.02
N VAL A 115 -7.85 9.78 -9.15
CA VAL A 115 -8.70 10.00 -10.34
C VAL A 115 -7.85 10.23 -11.58
N ASP A 116 -6.73 10.95 -11.45
CA ASP A 116 -5.85 11.31 -12.55
C ASP A 116 -4.75 10.25 -12.82
N MET A 117 -4.68 9.21 -11.99
CA MET A 117 -3.65 8.18 -12.09
C MET A 117 -4.05 7.05 -13.04
N MET A 118 -3.06 6.52 -13.75
CA MET A 118 -3.23 5.36 -14.63
C MET A 118 -3.06 4.02 -13.91
N LEU A 119 -3.74 3.84 -12.77
CA LEU A 119 -3.72 2.57 -12.03
C LEU A 119 -4.39 1.47 -12.86
N ASN A 120 -3.71 0.35 -13.04
CA ASN A 120 -4.29 -0.88 -13.61
C ASN A 120 -4.87 -1.79 -12.53
N TYR A 121 -4.43 -1.63 -11.28
CA TYR A 121 -4.93 -2.41 -10.15
C TYR A 121 -5.03 -1.53 -8.90
N LEU A 122 -6.18 -1.61 -8.24
CA LEU A 122 -6.44 -0.96 -6.97
C LEU A 122 -7.29 -1.89 -6.10
N ASN A 123 -6.85 -2.10 -4.87
CA ASN A 123 -7.66 -2.74 -3.86
C ASN A 123 -7.33 -2.15 -2.49
N VAL A 124 -8.34 -1.55 -1.87
CA VAL A 124 -8.26 -0.95 -0.53
C VAL A 124 -9.28 -1.57 0.43
N SER A 125 -9.87 -2.70 0.05
CA SER A 125 -10.91 -3.38 0.82
C SER A 125 -10.42 -3.84 2.19
N TYR A 126 -11.33 -4.08 3.14
CA TYR A 126 -10.98 -4.53 4.49
C TYR A 126 -9.98 -3.60 5.19
N ASN A 127 -10.31 -2.31 5.25
CA ASN A 127 -9.58 -1.29 5.99
C ASN A 127 -10.54 -0.48 6.87
N ARG A 128 -10.08 0.67 7.38
CA ARG A 128 -10.86 1.63 8.18
C ARG A 128 -11.07 2.94 7.42
N LEU A 129 -11.11 2.88 6.08
CA LEU A 129 -11.29 4.06 5.24
C LEU A 129 -12.72 4.62 5.37
N GLY A 130 -12.80 5.93 5.19
CA GLY A 130 -14.01 6.74 5.23
C GLY A 130 -14.07 7.73 4.07
N GLY A 131 -15.20 8.43 3.95
CA GLY A 131 -15.40 9.47 2.96
C GLY A 131 -15.96 8.96 1.64
N VAL A 132 -16.04 9.86 0.66
CA VAL A 132 -16.53 9.54 -0.68
C VAL A 132 -15.41 8.83 -1.45
N VAL A 133 -15.74 7.77 -2.19
CA VAL A 133 -14.81 7.19 -3.18
C VAL A 133 -14.65 8.21 -4.32
N PRO A 134 -13.42 8.69 -4.62
CA PRO A 134 -13.19 9.60 -5.73
C PRO A 134 -13.68 8.99 -7.05
N ALA A 135 -14.46 9.77 -7.80
CA ALA A 135 -15.11 9.31 -9.02
C ALA A 135 -14.55 10.03 -10.27
N GLY A 136 -14.28 9.26 -11.32
CA GLY A 136 -13.71 9.76 -12.58
C GLY A 136 -12.50 8.95 -13.03
N GLY A 137 -11.96 9.27 -14.20
CA GLY A 137 -10.75 8.63 -14.74
C GLY A 137 -10.80 7.10 -14.68
N ASN A 138 -9.71 6.48 -14.22
CA ASN A 138 -9.60 5.02 -14.07
C ASN A 138 -10.44 4.47 -12.91
N MET A 139 -10.89 5.31 -11.96
CA MET A 139 -11.68 4.86 -10.80
C MET A 139 -13.01 4.24 -11.22
N ALA A 140 -13.53 4.59 -12.40
CA ALA A 140 -14.75 4.01 -12.96
C ALA A 140 -14.63 2.52 -13.34
N TRP A 141 -13.41 1.97 -13.43
CA TRP A 141 -13.17 0.57 -13.79
C TRP A 141 -13.02 -0.36 -12.58
N PHE A 142 -12.84 0.19 -11.38
CA PHE A 142 -12.77 -0.60 -10.16
C PHE A 142 -14.19 -0.84 -9.63
N ASP A 143 -14.51 -2.11 -9.38
CA ASP A 143 -15.83 -2.49 -8.87
C ASP A 143 -15.90 -2.37 -7.33
N GLN A 144 -17.08 -2.67 -6.76
CA GLN A 144 -17.29 -2.58 -5.31
C GLN A 144 -16.32 -3.43 -4.48
N SER A 145 -15.78 -4.52 -5.03
CA SER A 145 -14.90 -5.44 -4.30
C SER A 145 -13.57 -4.81 -3.94
N CYS A 146 -13.12 -3.80 -4.69
CA CYS A 146 -11.92 -3.01 -4.40
C CYS A 146 -12.08 -2.15 -3.13
N PHE A 147 -13.31 -1.88 -2.69
CA PHE A 147 -13.60 -0.91 -1.62
C PHE A 147 -14.39 -1.51 -0.44
N GLN A 148 -14.91 -2.73 -0.59
CA GLN A 148 -15.74 -3.39 0.42
C GLN A 148 -15.08 -3.48 1.79
N HIS A 149 -15.90 -3.66 2.83
CA HIS A 149 -15.45 -3.76 4.22
C HIS A 149 -14.72 -2.53 4.77
N ASN A 150 -14.86 -1.37 4.13
CA ASN A 150 -14.59 -0.06 4.72
C ASN A 150 -15.91 0.59 5.13
N LYS A 151 -16.25 0.55 6.41
CA LYS A 151 -17.58 1.00 6.89
C LYS A 151 -17.88 2.47 6.63
N GLY A 152 -16.85 3.31 6.53
CA GLY A 152 -17.00 4.74 6.31
C GLY A 152 -17.02 5.15 4.84
N LEU A 153 -16.66 4.26 3.90
CA LEU A 153 -16.65 4.59 2.48
C LEU A 153 -18.06 4.58 1.90
N CYS A 154 -18.31 5.51 0.98
CA CYS A 154 -19.57 5.64 0.26
C CYS A 154 -19.36 6.31 -1.10
N GLY A 155 -20.41 6.35 -1.93
CA GLY A 155 -20.32 6.85 -3.30
C GLY A 155 -19.84 5.77 -4.28
N SER A 156 -20.19 5.94 -5.57
CA SER A 156 -19.96 4.92 -6.60
C SER A 156 -18.52 4.40 -6.59
N PRO A 157 -18.28 3.07 -6.65
CA PRO A 157 -19.25 1.99 -6.90
C PRO A 157 -20.01 1.50 -5.66
N LEU A 158 -19.79 2.10 -4.49
CA LEU A 158 -20.51 1.78 -3.27
C LEU A 158 -21.87 2.51 -3.18
N PRO A 159 -22.74 2.13 -2.22
CA PRO A 159 -23.97 2.87 -1.96
C PRO A 159 -23.71 4.37 -1.69
N PRO A 160 -24.68 5.25 -2.01
CA PRO A 160 -24.56 6.68 -1.75
C PRO A 160 -24.27 7.00 -0.28
N CYS A 161 -23.56 8.09 -0.05
CA CYS A 161 -23.31 8.60 1.30
C CYS A 161 -24.62 8.96 2.00
N LYS A 162 -24.75 8.56 3.26
CA LYS A 162 -25.87 8.99 4.10
C LYS A 162 -25.71 10.48 4.38
N GLN A 163 -26.77 11.25 4.13
CA GLN A 163 -26.87 12.66 4.49
C GLN A 163 -26.93 12.83 6.01
#